data_AF-A0A392Q350-F1
#
_entry.id   AF-A0A392Q350-F1
#
_cell.length_a   1.000
_cell.length_b   1.000
_cell.length_c   1.000
_cell.angle_alpha   90.00
_cell.angle_beta   90.00
_cell.angle_gamma   90.00
#
_symmetry.space_group_name_H-M   'P 1'
#
loop_
_entity.id
_entity.type
_entity.pdbx_description
1 polymer ?
#
loop_
_entity_poly.entity_id
_entity_poly.type
_entity_poly.pdbx_seq_one_letter_code
_entity_poly.pdbx_strand_id
1 'polypeptide(L)'
;MVIKRFPKLRSITLKGKPHFADFNLVPEGWGGYVCPWIKAMAVAYPCLEEIRLKRMIISDDCLDLIAKSFKNFTVLVLTSCEGFTTDGLAAIAANC
;
A
#
# COMPACT_ATOMS: atom_id res chain seq x y z
N MET A 1 16.94 6.92 0.14
CA MET A 1 15.69 6.17 0.36
C MET A 1 14.57 7.16 0.67
N VAL A 2 13.36 6.99 0.12
CA VAL A 2 12.27 7.99 0.15
C VAL A 2 11.98 8.51 1.57
N ILE A 3 11.96 7.60 2.56
CA ILE A 3 11.74 7.91 3.98
C ILE A 3 12.76 8.89 4.59
N LYS A 4 14.01 8.88 4.11
CA LYS A 4 15.04 9.82 4.56
C LYS A 4 14.93 11.18 3.87
N ARG A 5 14.39 11.20 2.65
CA ARG A 5 14.26 12.43 1.84
C ARG A 5 13.07 13.28 2.28
N PHE A 6 11.96 12.63 2.70
CA PHE A 6 10.72 13.31 3.05
C PHE A 6 10.20 12.89 4.43
N PRO A 7 10.87 13.26 5.53
CA PRO A 7 10.61 12.73 6.87
C PRO A 7 9.22 13.07 7.46
N LYS A 8 8.50 14.04 6.88
CA LYS A 8 7.18 14.51 7.37
C LYS A 8 6.05 14.22 6.36
N LEU A 9 6.23 13.21 5.50
CA LEU A 9 5.25 12.85 4.49
C LEU A 9 3.95 12.35 5.15
N ARG A 10 2.80 12.86 4.68
CA ARG A 10 1.46 12.50 5.17
C ARG A 10 0.60 11.79 4.14
N SER A 11 0.86 12.00 2.86
CA SER A 11 0.13 11.36 1.76
C SER A 11 1.12 10.83 0.73
N ILE A 12 0.90 9.59 0.27
CA ILE A 12 1.72 8.95 -0.75
C ILE A 12 0.86 8.32 -1.84
N THR A 13 1.33 8.44 -3.09
CA THR A 13 0.79 7.71 -4.23
C THR A 13 1.90 6.85 -4.85
N LEU A 14 1.65 5.55 -4.99
CA LEU A 14 2.57 4.60 -5.62
C LEU A 14 1.89 3.90 -6.80
N LYS A 15 2.63 3.74 -7.90
CA LYS A 15 2.21 2.99 -9.09
C LYS A 15 3.19 1.84 -9.31
N GLY A 16 2.67 0.64 -9.53
CA GLY A 16 3.46 -0.57 -9.73
C GLY A 16 3.57 -0.96 -11.19
N LYS A 17 2.82 -1.99 -11.58
CA LYS A 17 2.85 -2.54 -12.94
C LYS A 17 2.58 -1.46 -14.01
N PRO A 18 3.19 -1.59 -15.21
CA PRO A 18 2.95 -0.65 -16.29
C PRO A 18 1.49 -0.72 -16.78
N HIS A 19 1.10 0.24 -17.62
CA HIS A 19 -0.26 0.33 -18.17
C HIS A 19 -0.71 -0.95 -18.90
N PHE A 20 0.24 -1.67 -19.49
CA PHE A 20 0.01 -2.94 -20.18
C PHE A 20 -0.53 -4.07 -19.29
N ALA A 21 -0.43 -3.94 -17.97
CA ALA A 21 -1.05 -4.91 -17.04
C ALA A 21 -2.57 -4.96 -17.19
N ASP A 22 -3.20 -3.85 -17.55
CA ASP A 22 -4.66 -3.78 -17.75
C ASP A 22 -5.11 -4.57 -19.00
N PHE A 23 -4.16 -5.00 -19.85
CA PHE A 23 -4.40 -5.76 -21.08
C PHE A 23 -3.82 -7.18 -21.02
N ASN A 24 -3.49 -7.69 -19.83
CA ASN A 24 -2.86 -9.01 -19.64
C ASN A 24 -1.53 -9.19 -20.39
N LEU A 25 -0.81 -8.10 -20.66
CA LEU A 25 0.48 -8.11 -21.36
C LEU A 25 1.68 -8.07 -20.40
N VAL A 26 1.43 -8.14 -19.11
CA VAL A 26 2.47 -8.16 -18.07
C VAL A 26 2.46 -9.54 -17.42
N PRO A 27 3.61 -10.25 -17.41
CA PRO A 27 3.69 -11.58 -16.82
C PRO A 27 3.26 -11.61 -15.35
N GLU A 28 2.75 -12.74 -14.90
CA GLU A 28 2.63 -13.03 -13.47
C GLU A 28 3.99 -12.92 -12.79
N GLY A 29 4.00 -12.45 -11.54
CA GLY A 29 5.24 -12.28 -10.78
C GLY A 29 6.13 -11.10 -11.22
N TRP A 30 5.71 -10.25 -12.18
CA TRP A 30 6.48 -9.07 -12.62
C TRP A 30 6.95 -8.16 -11.47
N GLY A 31 6.14 -8.06 -10.41
CA GLY A 31 6.44 -7.31 -9.22
C GLY A 31 5.42 -6.21 -8.94
N GLY A 32 5.89 -5.11 -8.33
CA GLY A 32 5.00 -4.07 -7.78
C GLY A 32 4.50 -4.39 -6.37
N TYR A 33 5.27 -5.15 -5.59
CA TYR A 33 4.96 -5.47 -4.20
C TYR A 33 5.02 -4.22 -3.31
N VAL A 34 3.93 -3.91 -2.61
CA VAL A 34 3.88 -2.74 -1.72
C VAL A 34 4.42 -3.04 -0.31
N CYS A 35 4.46 -4.31 0.12
CA CYS A 35 4.85 -4.68 1.49
C CYS A 35 6.16 -4.06 1.98
N PRO A 36 7.26 -4.01 1.18
CA PRO A 36 8.50 -3.36 1.62
C PRO A 36 8.34 -1.85 1.87
N TRP A 37 7.47 -1.19 1.09
CA TRP A 37 7.14 0.23 1.29
C TRP A 37 6.39 0.43 2.59
N ILE A 38 5.36 -0.39 2.86
CA ILE A 38 4.58 -0.28 4.10
C ILE A 38 5.47 -0.54 5.32
N LYS A 39 6.32 -1.58 5.31
CA LYS A 39 7.25 -1.86 6.41
C LYS A 39 8.18 -0.68 6.69
N ALA A 40 8.71 -0.03 5.65
CA ALA A 40 9.56 1.14 5.83
C ALA A 40 8.79 2.37 6.34
N MET A 41 7.57 2.59 5.84
CA MET A 41 6.73 3.72 6.24
C MET A 41 6.13 3.57 7.64
N ALA A 42 5.79 2.35 8.07
CA ALA A 42 5.28 2.07 9.41
C ALA A 42 6.23 2.57 10.51
N VAL A 43 7.54 2.47 10.28
CA VAL A 43 8.57 2.97 11.20
C VAL A 43 8.80 4.48 11.01
N ALA A 44 8.82 4.95 9.77
CA ALA A 44 9.23 6.32 9.47
C ALA A 44 8.12 7.37 9.64
N TYR A 45 6.86 7.00 9.41
CA TYR A 45 5.74 7.92 9.26
C TYR A 45 4.55 7.52 10.15
N PRO A 46 4.66 7.61 11.48
CA PRO A 46 3.54 7.32 12.39
C PRO A 46 2.32 8.24 12.16
N CYS A 47 2.51 9.39 11.50
CA CYS A 47 1.47 10.36 11.15
C CYS A 47 1.06 10.30 9.67
N LEU A 48 1.27 9.18 8.98
CA LEU A 48 0.77 9.00 7.63
C LEU A 48 -0.76 8.94 7.63
N GLU A 49 -1.39 9.67 6.72
CA GLU A 49 -2.84 9.85 6.66
C GLU A 49 -3.44 9.23 5.40
N GLU A 50 -2.70 9.23 4.28
CA GLU A 50 -3.21 8.74 3.00
C GLU A 50 -2.24 7.81 2.26
N ILE A 51 -2.78 6.71 1.73
CA ILE A 51 -2.07 5.79 0.83
C ILE A 51 -2.94 5.55 -0.40
N ARG A 52 -2.38 5.84 -1.58
CA ARG A 52 -3.01 5.59 -2.88
C ARG A 52 -2.13 4.65 -3.71
N LEU A 53 -2.63 3.47 -4.00
CA LEU A 53 -1.91 2.42 -4.72
C LEU A 53 -2.60 2.16 -6.05
N LYS A 54 -1.80 2.08 -7.12
CA LYS A 54 -2.29 1.70 -8.45
C LYS A 54 -1.45 0.59 -9.03
N ARG A 55 -2.08 -0.51 -9.45
CA ARG A 55 -1.43 -1.68 -10.06
C ARG A 55 -0.29 -2.25 -9.19
N MET A 56 -0.54 -2.39 -7.90
CA MET A 56 0.39 -2.95 -6.92
C MET A 56 -0.08 -4.35 -6.48
N ILE A 57 0.86 -5.17 -6.04
CA ILE A 57 0.59 -6.43 -5.35
C ILE A 57 0.61 -6.15 -3.84
N ILE A 58 -0.46 -6.55 -3.17
CA ILE A 58 -0.74 -6.28 -1.76
C ILE A 58 -1.14 -7.61 -1.12
N SER A 59 -0.60 -7.96 0.05
CA SER A 59 -1.05 -9.12 0.83
C SER A 59 -1.93 -8.70 2.01
N ASP A 60 -2.67 -9.63 2.59
CA ASP A 60 -3.47 -9.37 3.80
C ASP A 60 -2.61 -8.91 4.98
N ASP A 61 -1.43 -9.52 5.18
CA ASP A 61 -0.43 -9.08 6.17
C ASP A 61 -0.04 -7.61 5.98
N CYS A 62 -0.03 -7.14 4.73
CA CYS A 62 0.31 -5.76 4.42
C CYS A 62 -0.81 -4.80 4.82
N LEU A 63 -2.07 -5.19 4.59
CA LEU A 63 -3.24 -4.42 4.99
C LEU A 63 -3.38 -4.40 6.52
N ASP A 64 -3.14 -5.53 7.20
CA ASP A 64 -3.10 -5.61 8.66
C ASP A 64 -2.01 -4.69 9.24
N LEU A 65 -0.83 -4.65 8.62
CA LEU A 65 0.24 -3.74 9.03
C LEU A 65 -0.16 -2.26 8.84
N ILE A 66 -0.82 -1.91 7.74
CA ILE A 66 -1.37 -0.55 7.53
C ILE A 66 -2.33 -0.21 8.66
N ALA A 67 -3.30 -1.09 8.92
CA ALA A 67 -4.33 -0.96 9.94
C ALA A 67 -3.76 -0.63 11.33
N LYS A 68 -2.64 -1.27 11.69
CA LYS A 68 -2.06 -1.15 13.04
C LYS A 68 -0.99 -0.06 13.16
N SER A 69 -0.39 0.38 12.06
CA SER A 69 0.78 1.27 12.11
C SER A 69 0.43 2.77 12.10
N PHE A 70 -0.66 3.15 11.44
CA PHE A 70 -0.95 4.55 11.13
C PHE A 70 -2.19 5.04 11.88
N LYS A 71 -1.99 5.73 13.01
CA LYS A 71 -3.09 6.12 13.91
C LYS A 71 -4.07 7.16 13.33
N ASN A 72 -3.61 7.97 12.39
CA ASN A 72 -4.40 9.04 11.76
C ASN A 72 -4.77 8.69 10.31
N PHE A 73 -4.82 7.40 9.98
CA PHE A 73 -5.05 6.96 8.62
C PHE A 73 -6.50 7.21 8.21
N THR A 74 -6.70 7.97 7.13
CA THR A 74 -8.03 8.43 6.69
C THR A 74 -8.37 8.02 5.26
N VAL A 75 -7.37 7.83 4.40
CA VAL A 75 -7.61 7.54 2.98
C VAL A 75 -6.79 6.36 2.50
N LEU A 76 -7.49 5.29 2.11
CA LEU A 76 -6.94 4.16 1.36
C LEU A 76 -7.59 4.09 -0.02
N VAL A 77 -6.78 4.18 -1.08
CA VAL A 77 -7.26 3.98 -2.45
C VAL A 77 -6.49 2.83 -3.08
N LEU A 78 -7.22 1.77 -3.46
CA LEU A 78 -6.68 0.60 -4.15
C LEU A 78 -7.24 0.57 -5.59
N THR A 79 -6.44 1.00 -6.57
CA THR A 79 -6.86 1.01 -7.98
C THR A 79 -6.17 -0.12 -8.75
N SER A 80 -6.95 -1.08 -9.25
CA SER A 80 -6.43 -2.23 -10.02
C SER A 80 -5.28 -2.96 -9.27
N CYS A 81 -5.41 -3.10 -7.95
CA CYS A 81 -4.44 -3.84 -7.13
C CYS A 81 -4.92 -5.29 -6.94
N GLU A 82 -3.99 -6.18 -6.61
CA GLU A 82 -4.25 -7.62 -6.48
C GLU A 82 -3.48 -8.23 -5.31
N GLY A 83 -3.83 -9.47 -4.93
CA GLY A 83 -3.09 -10.29 -3.95
C GLY A 83 -3.64 -10.32 -2.53
N PHE A 84 -4.68 -9.53 -2.24
CA PHE A 84 -5.35 -9.47 -0.93
C PHE A 84 -6.73 -10.10 -1.00
N THR A 85 -7.27 -10.47 0.16
CA THR A 85 -8.59 -11.07 0.32
C THR A 85 -9.50 -10.17 1.17
N THR A 86 -10.71 -10.66 1.46
CA THR A 86 -11.64 -9.98 2.36
C THR A 86 -11.11 -9.85 3.79
N ASP A 87 -10.17 -10.70 4.20
CA ASP A 87 -9.62 -10.68 5.56
C ASP A 87 -8.74 -9.44 5.79
N GLY A 88 -7.93 -9.06 4.79
CA GLY A 88 -7.17 -7.81 4.84
C GLY A 88 -8.07 -6.57 4.85
N LEU A 89 -9.21 -6.61 4.15
CA LEU A 89 -10.21 -5.53 4.23
C LEU A 89 -10.87 -5.45 5.60
N ALA A 90 -11.17 -6.61 6.22
CA ALA A 90 -11.73 -6.66 7.57
C ALA A 90 -10.76 -6.07 8.60
N ALA A 91 -9.44 -6.30 8.45
CA ALA A 91 -8.42 -5.70 9.30
C ALA A 91 -8.40 -4.16 9.22
N ILE A 92 -8.52 -3.59 8.02
CA ILE A 92 -8.64 -2.14 7.82
C ILE A 92 -9.91 -1.61 8.50
N ALA A 93 -11.07 -2.22 8.23
CA ALA A 93 -12.34 -1.78 8.77
C ALA A 93 -12.42 -1.85 10.31
N ALA A 94 -11.64 -2.74 10.94
CA ALA A 94 -11.63 -2.90 12.38
C ALA A 94 -10.68 -1.92 13.12
N ASN A 95 -9.69 -1.34 12.43
CA ASN A 95 -8.58 -0.62 13.09
C ASN A 95 -8.35 0.82 12.58
N CYS A 96 -9.02 1.24 11.50
CA CYS A 96 -8.93 2.60 10.95
C CYS A 96 -10.32 3.24 10.89
#